data_AF-A0A9X0BR16-F1
#
_entry.id   AF-A0A9X0BR16-F1
#
_cell.length_a   1.000
_cell.length_b   1.000
_cell.length_c   1.000
_cell.angle_alpha   90.00
_cell.angle_beta   90.00
_cell.angle_gamma   90.00
#
_symmetry.space_group_name_H-M   'P 1'
#
loop_
_entity.id
_entity.type
_entity.pdbx_description
1 polymer ?
#
loop_
_entity_poly.entity_id
_entity_poly.type
_entity_poly.pdbx_seq_one_letter_code
_entity_poly.pdbx_strand_id
1 'polypeptide(L)'
;MTWILIAAFIVAFLVYQLSISTLFSPLARIPGPKIFALTKFKLAYEDYKGTRTRKINALHQQYGPVVRIGPSELTFNSTSALRAIYGAGRGFERTGFYHMFEVYGRKNMFSFATAKQHGERKKLFTHAYAKSVMLKGQNAEMVEQKVKLYMDLLERDGRKSEIFATLHYFSLDTITEFLYGYFGKTACLEGLGQDRALIGDITDTARRKLSWYAVHFPHFTEWLYSRTGLSGCIAKWLYPMQLPTTYSGIRVPKSIFFALNPFCMEPVRSNSPRTKGSWTARWVA
;
A
#
# COMPACT_ATOMS: atom_id res chain seq x y z
N MET A 1 12.40 44.79 -2.92
CA MET A 1 11.77 44.61 -4.24
C MET A 1 11.73 43.15 -4.67
N THR A 2 12.84 42.40 -4.59
CA THR A 2 12.92 40.96 -4.93
C THR A 2 11.93 40.07 -4.16
N TRP A 3 11.83 40.22 -2.83
CA TRP A 3 10.87 39.45 -2.02
C TRP A 3 9.41 39.68 -2.38
N ILE A 4 9.07 40.90 -2.80
CA ILE A 4 7.71 41.27 -3.23
C ILE A 4 7.39 40.59 -4.57
N LEU A 5 8.34 40.58 -5.50
CA LEU A 5 8.19 39.88 -6.79
C LEU A 5 8.08 38.36 -6.59
N ILE A 6 8.87 37.78 -5.68
CA ILE A 6 8.77 36.36 -5.33
C ILE A 6 7.40 36.05 -4.72
N ALA A 7 6.95 36.85 -3.76
CA ALA A 7 5.64 36.68 -3.13
C ALA A 7 4.50 36.81 -4.16
N ALA A 8 4.54 37.82 -5.02
CA ALA A 8 3.55 38.03 -6.07
C ALA A 8 3.54 36.86 -7.07
N PHE A 9 4.71 36.35 -7.46
CA PHE A 9 4.82 35.17 -8.33
C PHE A 9 4.23 33.92 -7.67
N ILE A 10 4.53 33.67 -6.39
CA ILE A 10 3.97 32.54 -5.64
C ILE A 10 2.44 32.66 -5.58
N VAL A 11 1.90 33.83 -5.26
CA VAL A 11 0.46 34.07 -5.20
C VAL A 11 -0.18 33.85 -6.57
N ALA A 12 0.38 34.42 -7.64
CA ALA A 12 -0.12 34.23 -9.00
C ALA A 12 -0.09 32.76 -9.43
N PHE A 13 0.99 32.04 -9.12
CA PHE A 13 1.11 30.62 -9.39
C PHE A 13 0.07 29.80 -8.63
N LEU A 14 -0.15 30.09 -7.35
CA LEU A 14 -1.18 29.41 -6.54
C LEU A 14 -2.59 29.67 -7.08
N VAL A 15 -2.91 30.90 -7.46
CA VAL A 15 -4.20 31.26 -8.07
C VAL A 15 -4.40 30.57 -9.41
N TYR A 16 -3.36 30.51 -10.25
CA TYR A 16 -3.38 29.79 -11.52
C TYR A 16 -3.66 28.29 -11.32
N GLN A 17 -2.94 27.65 -10.40
CA GLN A 17 -3.14 26.23 -10.09
C GLN A 17 -4.53 25.94 -9.51
N LEU A 18 -5.01 26.81 -8.61
CA LEU A 18 -6.36 26.72 -8.05
C LEU A 18 -7.42 26.82 -9.15
N SER A 19 -7.28 27.78 -10.06
CA SER A 19 -8.22 28.03 -11.16
C SER A 19 -8.27 26.85 -12.11
N ILE A 20 -7.13 26.31 -12.52
CA ILE A 20 -7.07 25.14 -13.40
C ILE A 20 -7.64 23.90 -12.72
N SER A 21 -7.27 23.66 -11.46
CA SER A 21 -7.74 22.47 -10.74
C SER A 21 -9.24 22.52 -10.49
N THR A 22 -9.81 23.69 -10.19
CA THR A 22 -11.22 23.77 -9.77
C THR A 22 -12.17 24.14 -10.90
N LEU A 23 -11.87 25.19 -11.67
CA LEU A 23 -12.78 25.77 -12.67
C LEU A 23 -12.57 25.20 -14.07
N PHE A 24 -11.32 25.03 -14.51
CA PHE A 24 -11.00 24.55 -15.87
C PHE A 24 -10.73 23.04 -15.94
N SER A 25 -10.95 22.32 -14.85
CA SER A 25 -10.82 20.87 -14.84
C SER A 25 -12.01 20.21 -15.54
N PRO A 26 -11.82 19.13 -16.31
CA PRO A 26 -12.95 18.34 -16.82
C PRO A 26 -13.81 17.74 -15.69
N LEU A 27 -13.29 17.71 -14.46
CA LEU A 27 -13.99 17.27 -13.25
C LEU A 27 -14.70 18.40 -12.50
N ALA A 28 -14.71 19.63 -13.03
CA ALA A 28 -15.33 20.79 -12.37
C ALA A 28 -16.84 20.61 -12.13
N ARG A 29 -17.51 19.82 -12.97
CA ARG A 29 -18.95 19.52 -12.87
C ARG A 29 -19.29 18.45 -11.82
N ILE A 30 -18.29 17.71 -11.34
CA ILE A 30 -18.52 16.61 -10.40
C ILE A 30 -18.66 17.19 -8.98
N PRO A 31 -19.73 16.83 -8.24
CA PRO A 31 -19.96 17.41 -6.92
C PRO A 31 -18.91 16.94 -5.90
N GLY A 32 -18.66 17.79 -4.90
CA GLY A 32 -17.75 17.50 -3.80
C GLY A 32 -17.22 18.78 -3.13
N PRO A 33 -16.58 18.67 -1.96
CA PRO A 33 -16.07 19.86 -1.28
C PRO A 33 -14.89 20.46 -2.04
N LYS A 34 -14.88 21.79 -2.22
CA LYS A 34 -13.87 22.52 -2.99
C LYS A 34 -12.43 22.24 -2.54
N ILE A 35 -12.21 21.99 -1.24
CA ILE A 35 -10.88 21.65 -0.71
C ILE A 35 -10.31 20.35 -1.29
N PHE A 36 -11.16 19.36 -1.60
CA PHE A 36 -10.71 18.12 -2.26
C PHE A 36 -10.42 18.37 -3.73
N ALA A 37 -11.18 19.25 -4.40
CA ALA A 37 -10.88 19.67 -5.77
C ALA A 37 -9.57 20.47 -5.88
N LEU A 38 -9.15 21.16 -4.82
CA LEU A 38 -7.91 21.93 -4.79
C LEU A 38 -6.68 21.07 -4.58
N THR A 39 -6.72 20.10 -3.65
CA THR A 39 -5.50 19.40 -3.24
C THR A 39 -5.74 17.94 -2.84
N LYS A 40 -4.80 17.07 -3.23
CA LYS A 40 -4.73 15.67 -2.77
C LYS A 40 -4.43 15.55 -1.27
N PHE A 41 -3.85 16.59 -0.68
CA PHE A 41 -3.40 16.56 0.72
C PHE A 41 -4.56 16.53 1.71
N LYS A 42 -5.74 17.02 1.34
CA LYS A 42 -6.90 16.90 2.21
C LYS A 42 -7.28 15.44 2.43
N LEU A 43 -7.29 14.65 1.35
CA LEU A 43 -7.55 13.22 1.46
C LEU A 43 -6.42 12.49 2.18
N ALA A 44 -5.16 12.84 1.87
CA ALA A 44 -3.99 12.33 2.61
C ALA A 44 -4.08 12.59 4.12
N TYR A 45 -4.57 13.75 4.53
CA TYR A 45 -4.77 14.08 5.94
C TYR A 45 -5.85 13.20 6.60
N GLU A 46 -6.93 12.88 5.88
CA GLU A 46 -7.92 11.92 6.37
C GLU A 46 -7.35 10.48 6.44
N ASP A 47 -6.44 10.11 5.53
CA ASP A 47 -5.69 8.85 5.58
C ASP A 47 -4.77 8.80 6.82
N TYR A 48 -4.10 9.92 7.12
CA TYR A 48 -3.24 10.04 8.31
C TYR A 48 -4.03 9.83 9.61
N LYS A 49 -5.20 10.47 9.72
CA LYS A 49 -6.12 10.32 10.87
C LYS A 49 -6.85 8.96 10.92
N GLY A 50 -6.87 8.21 9.82
CA GLY A 50 -7.65 6.96 9.74
C GLY A 50 -9.16 7.19 9.62
N THR A 51 -9.54 8.34 9.08
CA THR A 51 -10.93 8.74 8.88
C THR A 51 -11.36 8.70 7.42
N ARG A 52 -10.48 8.27 6.50
CA ARG A 52 -10.74 8.19 5.05
C ARG A 52 -12.10 7.57 4.74
N THR A 53 -12.34 6.32 5.16
CA THR A 53 -13.55 5.56 4.82
C THR A 53 -14.81 6.26 5.34
N ARG A 54 -14.81 6.69 6.60
CA ARG A 54 -15.92 7.45 7.19
C ARG A 54 -16.15 8.77 6.46
N LYS A 55 -15.09 9.48 6.09
CA LYS A 55 -15.18 10.74 5.37
C LYS A 55 -15.77 10.53 3.98
N ILE A 56 -15.28 9.55 3.23
CA ILE A 56 -15.79 9.22 1.89
C ILE A 56 -17.27 8.82 1.98
N ASN A 57 -17.66 8.00 2.97
CA ASN A 57 -19.06 7.64 3.18
C ASN A 57 -19.94 8.88 3.44
N ALA A 58 -19.53 9.76 4.35
CA ALA A 58 -20.25 11.00 4.63
C ALA A 58 -20.36 11.90 3.39
N LEU A 59 -19.31 11.94 2.56
CA LEU A 59 -19.36 12.68 1.29
C LEU A 59 -20.35 12.08 0.30
N HIS A 60 -20.43 10.75 0.18
CA HIS A 60 -21.44 10.11 -0.66
C HIS A 60 -22.87 10.32 -0.15
N GLN A 61 -23.08 10.33 1.16
CA GLN A 61 -24.38 10.68 1.76
C GLN A 61 -24.79 12.11 1.42
N GLN A 62 -23.83 13.05 1.36
CA GLN A 62 -24.10 14.46 1.10
C GLN A 62 -24.21 14.81 -0.39
N TYR A 63 -23.33 14.28 -1.23
CA TYR A 63 -23.16 14.70 -2.63
C TYR A 63 -23.65 13.67 -3.65
N GLY A 64 -24.04 12.48 -3.20
CA GLY A 64 -24.59 11.42 -4.04
C GLY A 64 -23.56 10.40 -4.54
N PRO A 65 -23.88 9.65 -5.61
CA PRO A 65 -23.16 8.44 -5.99
C PRO A 65 -21.78 8.67 -6.62
N VAL A 66 -21.46 9.89 -7.05
CA VAL A 66 -20.16 10.24 -7.63
C VAL A 66 -19.65 11.49 -6.94
N VAL A 67 -18.47 11.41 -6.32
CA VAL A 67 -17.90 12.54 -5.59
C VAL A 67 -16.45 12.77 -5.98
N ARG A 68 -16.08 14.04 -6.12
CA ARG A 68 -14.69 14.45 -6.33
C ARG A 68 -13.93 14.48 -5.00
N ILE A 69 -12.89 13.65 -4.90
CA ILE A 69 -12.03 13.50 -3.71
C ILE A 69 -10.57 13.90 -3.95
N GLY A 70 -10.26 14.45 -5.11
CA GLY A 70 -8.96 15.02 -5.43
C GLY A 70 -9.02 15.90 -6.68
N PRO A 71 -7.91 16.59 -7.02
CA PRO A 71 -7.78 17.33 -8.27
C PRO A 71 -8.09 16.48 -9.51
N SER A 72 -7.70 15.20 -9.49
CA SER A 72 -7.93 14.24 -10.57
C SER A 72 -8.50 12.92 -10.06
N GLU A 73 -9.17 12.92 -8.90
CA GLU A 73 -9.62 11.70 -8.23
C GLU A 73 -11.12 11.77 -7.93
N LEU A 74 -11.82 10.71 -8.33
CA LEU A 74 -13.24 10.52 -8.09
C LEU A 74 -13.45 9.25 -7.27
N THR A 75 -14.52 9.25 -6.49
CA THR A 75 -15.03 8.07 -5.80
C THR A 75 -16.46 7.81 -6.27
N PHE A 76 -16.80 6.53 -6.39
CA PHE A 76 -18.06 6.05 -6.95
C PHE A 76 -18.72 5.10 -5.96
N ASN A 77 -19.99 5.34 -5.68
CA ASN A 77 -20.83 4.48 -4.85
C ASN A 77 -22.05 4.02 -5.68
N SER A 78 -21.78 3.17 -6.67
CA SER A 78 -22.84 2.53 -7.48
C SER A 78 -22.39 1.20 -8.07
N THR A 79 -23.34 0.27 -8.23
CA THR A 79 -23.08 -1.06 -8.80
C THR A 79 -22.79 -1.01 -10.31
N SER A 80 -23.32 0.00 -11.02
CA SER A 80 -23.00 0.24 -12.42
C SER A 80 -21.55 0.70 -12.59
N ALA A 81 -21.09 1.65 -11.78
CA ALA A 81 -19.69 2.08 -11.79
C ALA A 81 -18.75 0.94 -11.39
N LEU A 82 -19.10 0.14 -10.37
CA LEU A 82 -18.33 -1.04 -9.98
C LEU A 82 -18.11 -1.99 -11.17
N ARG A 83 -19.18 -2.32 -11.91
CA ARG A 83 -19.10 -3.19 -13.10
C ARG A 83 -18.34 -2.53 -14.27
N ALA A 84 -18.48 -1.23 -14.45
CA ALA A 84 -17.79 -0.49 -15.51
C ALA A 84 -16.28 -0.40 -15.25
N ILE A 85 -15.88 -0.25 -13.99
CA ILE A 85 -14.47 -0.08 -13.59
C ILE A 85 -13.77 -1.43 -13.43
N TYR A 86 -14.38 -2.36 -12.69
CA TYR A 86 -13.78 -3.66 -12.34
C TYR A 86 -14.17 -4.80 -13.28
N GLY A 87 -15.07 -4.54 -14.24
CA GLY A 87 -15.45 -5.53 -15.23
C GLY A 87 -14.27 -5.98 -16.07
N ALA A 88 -14.26 -7.27 -16.44
CA ALA A 88 -13.26 -7.80 -17.34
C ALA A 88 -13.26 -7.06 -18.68
N GLY A 89 -12.08 -6.71 -19.20
CA GLY A 89 -11.92 -6.06 -20.50
C GLY A 89 -12.25 -4.56 -20.56
N ARG A 90 -12.51 -3.91 -19.41
CA ARG A 90 -12.91 -2.49 -19.37
C ARG A 90 -11.77 -1.47 -19.52
N GLY A 91 -10.52 -1.93 -19.50
CA GLY A 91 -9.35 -1.09 -19.81
C GLY A 91 -8.88 -0.13 -18.71
N PHE A 92 -9.51 -0.13 -17.53
CA PHE A 92 -9.03 0.66 -16.38
C PHE A 92 -7.79 0.01 -15.77
N GLU A 93 -6.69 0.76 -15.73
CA GLU A 93 -5.42 0.31 -15.15
C GLU A 93 -5.24 0.83 -13.72
N ARG A 94 -4.41 0.11 -12.95
CA ARG A 94 -4.03 0.55 -11.60
C ARG A 94 -3.04 1.70 -11.70
N THR A 95 -3.11 2.62 -10.73
CA THR A 95 -2.22 3.79 -10.69
C THR A 95 -0.89 3.45 -10.04
N GLY A 96 0.06 4.39 -10.12
CA GLY A 96 1.34 4.30 -9.42
C GLY A 96 1.23 4.21 -7.89
N PHE A 97 0.04 4.39 -7.30
CA PHE A 97 -0.22 4.08 -5.89
C PHE A 97 0.25 2.66 -5.52
N TYR A 98 0.09 1.70 -6.42
CA TYR A 98 0.45 0.31 -6.17
C TYR A 98 1.98 0.07 -6.12
N HIS A 99 2.81 1.06 -6.50
CA HIS A 99 4.26 0.96 -6.34
C HIS A 99 4.70 0.84 -4.88
N MET A 100 3.87 1.30 -3.92
CA MET A 100 4.17 1.11 -2.50
C MET A 100 4.17 -0.36 -2.05
N PHE A 101 3.65 -1.26 -2.88
CA PHE A 101 3.67 -2.70 -2.63
C PHE A 101 4.79 -3.41 -3.39
N GLU A 102 5.68 -2.69 -4.07
CA GLU A 102 6.87 -3.28 -4.65
C GLU A 102 7.80 -3.81 -3.57
N VAL A 103 8.46 -4.92 -3.88
CA VAL A 103 9.28 -5.68 -2.94
C VAL A 103 10.67 -5.87 -3.53
N TYR A 104 11.71 -5.52 -2.77
CA TYR A 104 13.10 -5.54 -3.23
C TYR A 104 13.33 -4.71 -4.50
N GLY A 105 12.60 -3.59 -4.64
CA GLY A 105 12.63 -2.75 -5.84
C GLY A 105 12.13 -3.47 -7.11
N ARG A 106 11.30 -4.51 -6.96
CA ARG A 106 10.69 -5.26 -8.05
C ARG A 106 9.18 -5.26 -7.93
N LYS A 107 8.53 -5.21 -9.10
CA LYS A 107 7.09 -5.38 -9.22
C LYS A 107 6.69 -6.83 -8.95
N ASN A 108 5.62 -7.02 -8.20
CA ASN A 108 4.96 -8.30 -7.97
C ASN A 108 3.54 -8.28 -8.57
N MET A 109 2.85 -9.42 -8.46
CA MET A 109 1.49 -9.56 -9.01
C MET A 109 0.52 -8.48 -8.49
N PHE A 110 0.70 -8.03 -7.25
CA PHE A 110 -0.14 -7.00 -6.66
C PHE A 110 0.21 -5.59 -7.15
N SER A 111 1.49 -5.32 -7.40
CA SER A 111 1.97 -3.99 -7.81
C SER A 111 1.95 -3.73 -9.33
N PHE A 112 1.62 -4.73 -10.16
CA PHE A 112 1.48 -4.51 -11.61
C PHE A 112 0.36 -3.52 -11.93
N ALA A 113 0.68 -2.53 -12.78
CA ALA A 113 -0.26 -1.50 -13.20
C ALA A 113 -1.24 -2.01 -14.27
N THR A 114 -0.72 -2.77 -15.24
CA THR A 114 -1.47 -3.19 -16.43
C THR A 114 -2.14 -4.54 -16.24
N ALA A 115 -3.32 -4.69 -16.84
CA ALA A 115 -4.06 -5.95 -16.83
C ALA A 115 -3.29 -7.09 -17.52
N LYS A 116 -2.48 -6.77 -18.53
CA LYS A 116 -1.63 -7.73 -19.25
C LYS A 116 -0.59 -8.36 -18.35
N GLN A 117 0.25 -7.55 -17.69
CA GLN A 117 1.30 -8.04 -16.78
C GLN A 117 0.72 -8.84 -15.62
N HIS A 118 -0.38 -8.33 -15.04
CA HIS A 118 -1.10 -9.04 -14.00
C HIS A 118 -1.64 -10.39 -14.48
N GLY A 119 -2.25 -10.45 -15.67
CA GLY A 119 -2.78 -11.66 -16.27
C GLY A 119 -1.71 -12.71 -16.55
N GLU A 120 -0.59 -12.32 -17.17
CA GLU A 120 0.55 -13.20 -17.44
C GLU A 120 1.11 -13.82 -16.16
N ARG A 121 1.33 -13.03 -15.11
CA ARG A 121 1.82 -13.55 -13.83
C ARG A 121 0.79 -14.43 -13.13
N LYS A 122 -0.49 -14.04 -13.14
CA LYS A 122 -1.58 -14.79 -12.50
C LYS A 122 -1.71 -16.19 -13.10
N LYS A 123 -1.55 -16.34 -14.42
CA LYS A 123 -1.63 -17.66 -15.10
C LYS A 123 -0.68 -18.69 -14.50
N LEU A 124 0.51 -18.28 -14.04
CA LEU A 124 1.51 -19.17 -13.45
C LEU A 124 1.04 -19.85 -12.15
N PHE A 125 0.17 -19.18 -11.37
CA PHE A 125 -0.25 -19.67 -10.04
C PHE A 125 -1.70 -20.13 -9.99
N THR A 126 -2.51 -19.82 -11.01
CA THR A 126 -3.97 -20.03 -10.95
C THR A 126 -4.34 -21.50 -10.67
N HIS A 127 -3.57 -22.44 -11.20
CA HIS A 127 -3.80 -23.87 -10.95
C HIS A 127 -3.62 -24.24 -9.47
N ALA A 128 -2.56 -23.76 -8.82
CA ALA A 128 -2.28 -24.07 -7.42
C ALA A 128 -3.43 -23.63 -6.50
N TYR A 129 -4.06 -22.49 -6.79
CA TYR A 129 -5.20 -21.97 -6.01
C TYR A 129 -6.57 -22.47 -6.48
N ALA A 130 -6.64 -23.44 -7.40
CA ALA A 130 -7.91 -23.98 -7.87
C ALA A 130 -8.65 -24.71 -6.72
N LYS A 131 -9.97 -24.57 -6.67
CA LYS A 131 -10.81 -25.23 -5.64
C LYS A 131 -10.58 -26.74 -5.58
N SER A 132 -10.39 -27.38 -6.74
CA SER A 132 -10.09 -28.81 -6.85
C SER A 132 -8.76 -29.21 -6.21
N VAL A 133 -7.79 -28.30 -6.15
CA VAL A 133 -6.46 -28.51 -5.56
C VAL A 133 -6.45 -28.17 -4.08
N MET A 134 -7.17 -27.11 -3.67
CA MET A 134 -7.19 -26.65 -2.28
C MET A 134 -8.08 -27.50 -1.36
N LEU A 135 -9.19 -28.04 -1.87
CA LEU A 135 -10.19 -28.74 -1.04
C LEU A 135 -10.01 -30.26 -1.02
N LYS A 136 -8.87 -30.79 -1.47
CA LYS A 136 -8.62 -32.23 -1.52
C LYS A 136 -7.17 -32.57 -1.18
N GLY A 137 -6.97 -33.78 -0.66
CA GLY A 137 -5.66 -34.35 -0.35
C GLY A 137 -4.87 -33.49 0.64
N GLN A 138 -3.56 -33.43 0.42
CA GLN A 138 -2.59 -32.83 1.34
C GLN A 138 -2.90 -31.38 1.73
N ASN A 139 -3.46 -30.56 0.83
CA ASN A 139 -3.77 -29.16 1.14
C ASN A 139 -4.94 -29.04 2.13
N ALA A 140 -5.98 -29.87 1.96
CA ALA A 140 -7.11 -29.87 2.88
C ALA A 140 -6.68 -30.41 4.26
N GLU A 141 -5.94 -31.52 4.27
CA GLU A 141 -5.37 -32.11 5.49
C GLU A 141 -4.47 -31.12 6.24
N MET A 142 -3.62 -30.38 5.53
CA MET A 142 -2.76 -29.34 6.11
C MET A 142 -3.59 -28.23 6.77
N VAL A 143 -4.62 -27.72 6.11
CA VAL A 143 -5.50 -26.69 6.70
C VAL A 143 -6.24 -27.23 7.92
N GLU A 144 -6.78 -28.45 7.86
CA GLU A 144 -7.44 -29.10 9.00
C GLU A 144 -6.49 -29.26 10.19
N GLN A 145 -5.23 -29.64 9.94
CA GLN A 145 -4.21 -29.71 10.98
C GLN A 145 -3.93 -28.34 11.60
N LYS A 146 -3.83 -27.28 10.80
CA LYS A 146 -3.64 -25.91 11.32
C LYS A 146 -4.84 -25.45 12.13
N VAL A 147 -6.06 -25.82 11.75
CA VAL A 147 -7.27 -25.53 12.53
C VAL A 147 -7.20 -26.22 13.89
N LYS A 148 -6.82 -27.50 13.95
CA LYS A 148 -6.63 -28.22 15.22
C LYS A 148 -5.60 -27.53 16.11
N LEU A 149 -4.43 -27.21 15.57
CA LEU A 149 -3.38 -26.48 16.31
C LEU A 149 -3.85 -25.10 16.80
N TYR A 150 -4.69 -24.42 16.03
CA TYR A 150 -5.28 -23.16 16.44
C TYR A 150 -6.27 -23.34 17.59
N MET A 151 -7.14 -24.36 17.54
CA MET A 151 -8.05 -24.69 18.64
C MET A 151 -7.29 -25.06 19.91
N ASP A 152 -6.24 -25.89 19.80
CA ASP A 152 -5.37 -26.25 20.92
C ASP A 152 -4.71 -25.02 21.54
N LEU A 153 -4.27 -24.06 20.72
CA LEU A 153 -3.70 -22.80 21.19
C LEU A 153 -4.73 -21.99 21.99
N LEU A 154 -5.97 -21.89 21.51
CA LEU A 154 -7.04 -21.17 22.21
C LEU A 154 -7.40 -21.84 23.55
N GLU A 155 -7.41 -23.17 23.60
CA GLU A 155 -7.64 -23.91 24.84
C GLU A 155 -6.52 -23.69 25.87
N ARG A 156 -5.27 -23.64 25.41
CA ARG A 156 -4.08 -23.39 26.26
C ARG A 156 -4.02 -21.95 26.77
N ASP A 157 -4.30 -20.96 25.94
CA ASP A 157 -4.32 -19.54 26.32
C ASP A 157 -5.51 -19.19 27.23
N GLY A 158 -6.54 -20.04 27.27
CA GLY A 158 -7.72 -19.90 28.13
C GLY A 158 -8.64 -18.74 27.71
N ARG A 159 -9.32 -18.11 28.67
CA ARG A 159 -10.41 -17.13 28.41
C ARG A 159 -9.95 -15.75 27.90
N LYS A 160 -8.64 -15.48 27.82
CA LYS A 160 -8.09 -14.19 27.40
C LYS A 160 -7.04 -14.37 26.28
N SER A 161 -7.47 -14.89 25.14
CA SER A 161 -6.62 -14.93 23.95
C SER A 161 -6.78 -13.66 23.11
N GLU A 162 -5.66 -13.10 22.66
CA GLU A 162 -5.63 -11.96 21.74
C GLU A 162 -5.84 -12.48 20.31
N ILE A 163 -7.05 -12.27 19.77
CA ILE A 163 -7.48 -12.89 18.51
C ILE A 163 -6.69 -12.36 17.31
N PHE A 164 -6.25 -11.09 17.33
CA PHE A 164 -5.54 -10.51 16.21
C PHE A 164 -4.23 -11.26 15.97
N ALA A 165 -3.38 -11.43 16.98
CA ALA A 165 -2.11 -12.13 16.88
C ALA A 165 -2.31 -13.61 16.55
N THR A 166 -3.24 -14.28 17.22
CA THR A 166 -3.43 -15.72 17.05
C THR A 166 -4.01 -16.10 15.69
N LEU A 167 -4.89 -15.29 15.10
CA LEU A 167 -5.32 -15.46 13.70
C LEU A 167 -4.18 -15.23 12.70
N HIS A 168 -3.25 -14.32 13.00
CA HIS A 168 -2.06 -14.15 12.17
C HIS A 168 -1.10 -15.34 12.30
N TYR A 169 -0.97 -15.98 13.48
CA TYR A 169 -0.23 -17.23 13.62
C TYR A 169 -0.79 -18.32 12.72
N PHE A 170 -2.12 -18.51 12.77
CA PHE A 170 -2.81 -19.46 11.90
C PHE A 170 -2.59 -19.16 10.41
N SER A 171 -2.76 -17.89 10.03
CA SER A 171 -2.61 -17.47 8.64
C SER A 171 -1.17 -17.65 8.13
N LEU A 172 -0.17 -17.27 8.92
CA LEU A 172 1.24 -17.38 8.55
C LEU A 172 1.66 -18.85 8.39
N ASP A 173 1.34 -19.70 9.35
CA ASP A 173 1.70 -21.12 9.30
C ASP A 173 1.02 -21.83 8.12
N THR A 174 -0.24 -21.48 7.82
CA THR A 174 -0.97 -22.04 6.68
C THR A 174 -0.36 -21.57 5.35
N ILE A 175 -0.10 -20.26 5.21
CA ILE A 175 0.44 -19.68 3.97
C ILE A 175 1.86 -20.17 3.71
N THR A 176 2.72 -20.21 4.73
CA THR A 176 4.12 -20.62 4.54
C THR A 176 4.25 -22.11 4.29
N GLU A 177 3.46 -22.97 4.95
CA GLU A 177 3.43 -24.39 4.63
C GLU A 177 2.89 -24.64 3.22
N PHE A 178 1.86 -23.90 2.80
CA PHE A 178 1.35 -24.00 1.44
C PHE A 178 2.38 -23.56 0.37
N LEU A 179 3.11 -22.48 0.61
CA LEU A 179 4.03 -21.90 -0.37
C LEU A 179 5.41 -22.56 -0.39
N TYR A 180 5.94 -22.92 0.76
CA TYR A 180 7.32 -23.41 0.93
C TYR A 180 7.40 -24.88 1.32
N GLY A 181 6.26 -25.52 1.55
CA GLY A 181 6.17 -26.91 1.99
C GLY A 181 6.59 -27.08 3.45
N TYR A 182 6.63 -28.34 3.87
CA TYR A 182 6.84 -28.72 5.27
C TYR A 182 8.13 -28.17 5.89
N PHE A 183 9.23 -28.11 5.12
CA PHE A 183 10.53 -27.67 5.64
C PHE A 183 10.71 -26.14 5.68
N GLY A 184 9.89 -25.40 4.93
CA GLY A 184 9.98 -23.93 4.83
C GLY A 184 8.87 -23.18 5.56
N LYS A 185 8.04 -23.90 6.33
CA LYS A 185 6.91 -23.31 7.05
C LYS A 185 7.33 -22.62 8.33
N THR A 186 6.49 -21.69 8.76
CA THR A 186 6.52 -21.17 10.13
C THR A 186 5.77 -22.10 11.08
N ALA A 187 6.12 -22.00 12.37
CA ALA A 187 5.58 -22.74 13.49
C ALA A 187 5.07 -21.79 14.59
N CYS A 188 4.34 -20.74 14.19
CA CYS A 188 3.76 -19.77 15.11
C CYS A 188 2.78 -20.41 16.09
N LEU A 189 1.90 -21.30 15.61
CA LEU A 189 0.90 -21.97 16.45
C LEU A 189 1.54 -22.86 17.52
N GLU A 190 2.71 -23.42 17.20
CA GLU A 190 3.49 -24.29 18.09
C GLU A 190 4.35 -23.52 19.10
N GLY A 191 4.37 -22.19 19.03
CA GLY A 191 5.04 -21.35 20.03
C GLY A 191 6.44 -20.90 19.64
N LEU A 192 6.89 -21.10 18.39
CA LEU A 192 8.23 -20.69 18.00
C LEU A 192 8.37 -19.16 18.00
N GLY A 193 9.13 -18.63 18.96
CA GLY A 193 9.23 -17.20 19.22
C GLY A 193 9.75 -16.39 18.02
N GLN A 194 10.69 -16.95 17.24
CA GLN A 194 11.23 -16.31 16.05
C GLN A 194 10.15 -16.05 14.98
N ASP A 195 9.25 -17.01 14.79
CA ASP A 195 8.18 -16.88 13.79
C ASP A 195 7.07 -15.96 14.28
N ARG A 196 6.71 -16.06 15.57
CA ARG A 196 5.75 -15.13 16.19
C ARG A 196 6.25 -13.68 16.12
N ALA A 197 7.56 -13.46 16.21
CA ALA A 197 8.16 -12.12 16.11
C ALA A 197 7.93 -11.48 14.73
N LEU A 198 7.68 -12.25 13.66
CA LEU A 198 7.36 -11.73 12.33
C LEU A 198 6.06 -10.89 12.33
N ILE A 199 5.11 -11.18 13.23
CA ILE A 199 3.87 -10.41 13.36
C ILE A 199 4.10 -9.03 13.96
N GLY A 200 5.19 -8.85 14.72
CA GLY A 200 5.60 -7.53 15.23
C GLY A 200 5.71 -6.49 14.11
N ASP A 201 6.14 -6.88 12.90
CA ASP A 201 6.17 -5.98 11.73
C ASP A 201 4.77 -5.54 11.28
N ILE A 202 3.78 -6.42 11.39
CA ILE A 202 2.41 -6.13 10.98
C ILE A 202 1.74 -5.20 12.00
N THR A 203 2.03 -5.37 13.28
CA THR A 203 1.41 -4.61 14.37
C THR A 203 2.09 -3.27 14.67
N ASP A 204 3.32 -3.04 14.19
CA ASP A 204 4.03 -1.78 14.44
C ASP A 204 3.33 -0.57 13.80
N THR A 205 2.76 0.28 14.66
CA THR A 205 2.07 1.51 14.24
C THR A 205 2.98 2.50 13.49
N ALA A 206 4.30 2.47 13.70
CA ALA A 206 5.25 3.31 12.98
C ALA A 206 5.28 2.98 11.49
N ARG A 207 4.99 1.74 11.10
CA ARG A 207 4.87 1.31 9.70
C ARG A 207 3.82 2.09 8.93
N ARG A 208 2.72 2.47 9.60
CA ARG A 208 1.67 3.29 9.01
C ARG A 208 2.18 4.69 8.69
N LYS A 209 2.98 5.29 9.58
CA LYS A 209 3.60 6.59 9.34
C LYS A 209 4.57 6.51 8.17
N LEU A 210 5.47 5.53 8.15
CA LEU A 210 6.39 5.32 7.02
C LEU A 210 5.65 5.16 5.69
N SER A 211 4.61 4.32 5.66
CA SER A 211 3.81 4.10 4.45
C SER A 211 3.15 5.39 3.95
N TRP A 212 2.64 6.21 4.87
CA TRP A 212 2.03 7.49 4.53
C TRP A 212 3.03 8.46 3.92
N TYR A 213 4.22 8.58 4.51
CA TYR A 213 5.30 9.42 3.99
C TYR A 213 5.78 8.92 2.62
N ALA A 214 5.96 7.61 2.45
CA ALA A 214 6.37 7.02 1.18
C ALA A 214 5.36 7.30 0.05
N VAL A 215 4.06 7.30 0.34
CA VAL A 215 3.01 7.56 -0.66
C VAL A 215 2.88 9.05 -1.00
N HIS A 216 2.88 9.91 0.01
CA HIS A 216 2.57 11.34 -0.19
C HIS A 216 3.82 12.21 -0.41
N PHE A 217 4.97 11.77 0.09
CA PHE A 217 6.26 12.45 0.07
C PHE A 217 7.42 11.50 -0.33
N PRO A 218 7.36 10.81 -1.48
CA PRO A 218 8.32 9.76 -1.85
C PRO A 218 9.78 10.29 -1.90
N HIS A 219 10.01 11.40 -2.60
CA HIS A 219 11.36 11.99 -2.73
C HIS A 219 11.92 12.49 -1.39
N PHE A 220 11.08 13.07 -0.55
CA PHE A 220 11.50 13.52 0.78
C PHE A 220 11.83 12.32 1.67
N THR A 221 11.02 11.27 1.62
CA THR A 221 11.26 10.02 2.36
C THR A 221 12.57 9.39 1.90
N GLU A 222 12.79 9.26 0.59
CA GLU A 222 14.04 8.75 0.03
C GLU A 222 15.25 9.60 0.44
N TRP A 223 15.13 10.92 0.30
CA TRP A 223 16.18 11.85 0.73
C TRP A 223 16.51 11.68 2.22
N LEU A 224 15.50 11.58 3.07
CA LEU A 224 15.63 11.49 4.52
C LEU A 224 16.40 10.23 4.95
N TYR A 225 16.05 9.08 4.38
CA TYR A 225 16.70 7.80 4.69
C TYR A 225 18.04 7.58 3.98
N SER A 226 18.38 8.40 2.97
CA SER A 226 19.70 8.38 2.32
C SER A 226 20.79 9.14 3.09
N ARG A 227 20.45 9.84 4.18
CA ARG A 227 21.40 10.68 4.93
C ARG A 227 22.30 9.83 5.84
N THR A 228 23.61 10.10 5.80
CA THR A 228 24.63 9.48 6.65
C THR A 228 25.45 10.53 7.41
N GLY A 229 26.28 10.11 8.37
CA GLY A 229 27.11 11.00 9.18
C GLY A 229 26.30 11.98 10.06
N LEU A 230 26.82 13.20 10.24
CA LEU A 230 26.17 14.26 11.04
C LEU A 230 24.75 14.61 10.52
N SER A 231 24.59 14.67 9.20
CA SER A 231 23.29 14.92 8.57
C SER A 231 22.28 13.80 8.86
N GLY A 232 22.76 12.55 8.95
CA GLY A 232 21.96 11.39 9.36
C GLY A 232 21.54 11.47 10.84
N CYS A 233 22.42 11.92 11.73
CA CYS A 233 22.08 12.10 13.15
C CYS A 233 20.94 13.12 13.36
N ILE A 234 20.94 14.20 12.59
CA ILE A 234 19.85 15.19 12.62
C ILE A 234 18.58 14.60 11.98
N ALA A 235 18.72 13.91 10.84
CA ALA A 235 17.60 13.30 10.12
C ALA A 235 16.83 12.26 10.95
N LYS A 236 17.50 11.51 11.84
CA LYS A 236 16.88 10.51 12.73
C LYS A 236 15.70 11.04 13.54
N TRP A 237 15.73 12.33 13.92
CA TRP A 237 14.63 12.97 14.65
C TRP A 237 13.36 13.15 13.81
N LEU A 238 13.51 13.19 12.48
CA LEU A 238 12.42 13.37 11.53
C LEU A 238 11.95 12.04 10.92
N TYR A 239 12.57 10.92 11.29
CA TYR A 239 12.21 9.62 10.73
C TYR A 239 10.75 9.27 11.06
N PRO A 240 9.92 8.97 10.04
CA PRO A 240 8.59 8.42 10.25
C PRO A 240 8.61 7.10 11.05
N MET A 241 9.74 6.37 10.96
CA MET A 241 10.00 5.10 11.64
C MET A 241 11.51 4.94 11.89
N GLN A 242 11.90 4.55 13.10
CA GLN A 242 13.31 4.35 13.46
C GLN A 242 13.94 3.15 12.72
N LEU A 243 15.26 3.20 12.57
CA LEU A 243 16.03 2.10 11.98
C LEU A 243 16.36 1.03 13.06
N PRO A 244 16.40 -0.27 12.72
CA PRO A 244 16.06 -0.84 11.42
C PRO A 244 14.55 -0.75 11.16
N THR A 245 14.16 -0.34 9.95
CA THR A 245 12.77 -0.54 9.52
C THR A 245 12.46 -2.03 9.60
N THR A 246 11.22 -2.38 9.90
CA THR A 246 10.82 -3.75 10.24
C THR A 246 11.37 -4.86 9.32
N TYR A 247 11.51 -6.04 9.92
CA TYR A 247 12.24 -7.23 9.45
C TYR A 247 11.98 -7.64 8.00
N SER A 248 10.82 -7.29 7.44
CA SER A 248 10.56 -7.53 6.04
C SER A 248 11.23 -6.43 5.19
N GLY A 249 12.41 -6.75 4.63
CA GLY A 249 13.09 -5.99 3.54
C GLY A 249 12.24 -5.77 2.28
N ILE A 250 10.95 -6.05 2.38
CA ILE A 250 9.84 -5.96 1.44
C ILE A 250 9.58 -4.53 0.98
N ARG A 251 10.06 -3.49 1.66
CA ARG A 251 9.77 -2.10 1.23
C ARG A 251 10.95 -1.17 1.21
N VAL A 252 12.17 -1.68 1.24
CA VAL A 252 13.33 -0.81 1.14
C VAL A 252 13.47 -0.40 -0.33
N PRO A 253 13.26 0.88 -0.71
CA PRO A 253 13.61 1.37 -2.04
C PRO A 253 15.07 1.03 -2.32
N LYS A 254 15.43 0.78 -3.59
CA LYS A 254 16.81 0.42 -3.97
C LYS A 254 17.85 1.33 -3.28
N SER A 255 17.59 2.63 -3.22
CA SER A 255 18.44 3.65 -2.59
C SER A 255 18.64 3.49 -1.08
N ILE A 256 17.62 3.08 -0.33
CA ILE A 256 17.72 2.84 1.12
C ILE A 256 18.36 1.46 1.40
N PHE A 257 18.17 0.49 0.50
CA PHE A 257 18.71 -0.86 0.65
C PHE A 257 20.24 -0.86 0.55
N PHE A 258 20.77 -0.05 -0.37
CA PHE A 258 22.21 0.21 -0.49
C PHE A 258 22.80 0.96 0.70
N ALA A 259 22.02 1.80 1.38
CA ALA A 259 22.49 2.54 2.56
C ALA A 259 22.54 1.67 3.84
N LEU A 260 21.76 0.58 3.88
CA LEU A 260 21.65 -0.32 5.04
C LEU A 260 22.54 -1.57 4.93
N ASN A 261 23.14 -1.84 3.77
CA ASN A 261 23.92 -3.05 3.54
C ASN A 261 25.28 -2.71 2.87
N PRO A 262 26.40 -2.66 3.61
CA PRO A 262 27.72 -2.36 3.03
C PRO A 262 28.33 -3.52 2.20
N PHE A 263 27.66 -4.67 2.09
CA PHE A 263 28.14 -5.82 1.31
C PHE A 263 27.27 -6.09 0.07
N CYS A 264 27.90 -5.88 -1.10
CA CYS A 264 27.61 -6.43 -2.43
C CYS A 264 26.17 -6.35 -3.00
N MET A 265 25.98 -5.54 -4.04
CA MET A 265 25.49 -5.98 -5.38
C MET A 265 25.53 -4.80 -6.38
N GLU A 266 26.10 -5.02 -7.57
CA GLU A 266 26.22 -3.99 -8.62
C GLU A 266 24.87 -3.52 -9.21
N PRO A 267 24.78 -2.27 -9.72
CA PRO A 267 23.55 -1.72 -10.24
C PRO A 267 23.24 -2.18 -11.67
N VAL A 268 22.15 -2.93 -11.86
CA VAL A 268 21.52 -3.12 -13.18
C VAL A 268 20.74 -1.85 -13.55
N ARG A 269 21.22 -1.13 -14.58
CA ARG A 269 20.53 0.02 -15.21
C ARG A 269 19.24 -0.44 -15.90
N SER A 270 18.09 0.15 -15.58
CA SER A 270 16.87 0.02 -16.39
C SER A 270 16.42 1.38 -16.92
N ASN A 271 16.53 1.55 -18.24
CA ASN A 271 15.88 2.65 -18.97
C ASN A 271 14.35 2.44 -18.93
N SER A 272 13.59 3.46 -18.49
CA SER A 272 12.14 3.50 -18.70
C SER A 272 11.77 4.71 -19.56
N PRO A 273 10.98 4.55 -20.63
CA PRO A 273 10.56 5.68 -21.46
C PRO A 273 9.37 6.42 -20.82
N ARG A 274 9.34 7.74 -21.01
CA ARG A 274 8.22 8.63 -20.65
C ARG A 274 6.99 8.28 -21.49
N THR A 275 5.84 8.05 -20.87
CA THR A 275 4.53 8.00 -21.57
C THR A 275 3.60 9.12 -21.09
N LYS A 276 2.85 9.64 -22.07
CA LYS A 276 1.96 10.80 -22.02
C LYS A 276 0.67 10.52 -21.24
N GLY A 277 0.03 11.60 -20.79
CA GLY A 277 -1.09 11.63 -19.86
C GLY A 277 -2.26 10.71 -20.20
N SER A 278 -2.62 9.88 -19.23
CA SER A 278 -3.89 9.15 -19.16
C SER A 278 -4.55 9.47 -17.81
N TRP A 279 -5.88 9.63 -17.84
CA TRP A 279 -6.69 9.87 -16.65
C TRP A 279 -6.71 8.61 -15.80
N THR A 280 -6.33 8.71 -14.52
CA THR A 280 -6.07 7.57 -13.65
C THR A 280 -6.80 7.71 -12.31
N ALA A 281 -7.59 6.70 -11.95
CA ALA A 281 -8.42 6.68 -10.73
C ALA A 281 -7.67 6.02 -9.57
N ARG A 282 -7.56 6.69 -8.41
CA ARG A 282 -6.93 6.17 -7.20
C ARG A 282 -7.92 5.30 -6.41
N TRP A 283 -7.59 4.01 -6.23
CA TRP A 283 -8.42 3.05 -5.49
C TRP A 283 -7.76 2.62 -4.18
N VAL A 284 -8.54 2.66 -3.10
CA VAL A 284 -8.35 1.90 -1.85
C VAL A 284 -9.76 1.43 -1.49
N ALA A 285 -9.96 0.12 -1.44
CA ALA A 285 -11.18 -0.50 -0.92
C ALA A 285 -11.34 -0.20 0.58
#